data_AF-X1VIJ1-F1
#
_entry.id   AF-X1VIJ1-F1
#
_cell.length_a   1.000
_cell.length_b   1.000
_cell.length_c   1.000
_cell.angle_alpha   90.00
_cell.angle_beta   90.00
_cell.angle_gamma   90.00
#
_symmetry.space_group_name_H-M   'P 1'
#
loop_
_entity.id
_entity.type
_entity.pdbx_description
1 polymer ?
#
loop_
_entity_poly.entity_id
_entity_poly.type
_entity_poly.pdbx_seq_one_letter_code
_entity_poly.pdbx_strand_id
1 'polypeptide(L)'
;MISVNADWERGYAAGYSAAHRTDVRDLTTDRGMVAPVEKAQKPKRKASAYSIRYGKMFKRVAPKYKLKNGSWAKDGFKRAGKEARRLAKK
;
A
#
# COMPACT_ATOMS: atom_id res chain seq x y z
N MET A 1 55.03 22.77 22.48
CA MET A 1 54.30 21.88 21.55
C MET A 1 52.83 21.91 21.95
N ILE A 2 52.01 22.61 21.16
CA ILE A 2 50.57 22.78 21.44
C ILE A 2 49.87 21.49 21.01
N SER A 3 49.38 20.72 21.99
CA SER A 3 48.74 19.43 21.77
C SER A 3 47.32 19.66 21.25
N VAL A 4 47.14 19.59 19.94
CA VAL A 4 45.87 19.88 19.23
C VAL A 4 44.86 18.71 19.28
N ASN A 5 45.08 17.70 20.12
CA ASN A 5 44.29 16.44 20.09
C ASN A 5 43.44 16.18 21.36
N ALA A 6 43.40 17.09 22.34
CA ALA A 6 42.70 16.85 23.60
C ALA A 6 41.23 17.29 23.62
N ASP A 7 40.83 18.15 22.66
CA ASP A 7 39.48 18.72 22.60
C ASP A 7 38.50 17.81 21.84
N TRP A 8 39.00 17.17 20.77
CA TRP A 8 38.20 16.31 19.90
C TRP A 8 37.78 14.99 20.56
N GLU A 9 38.68 14.35 21.31
CA GLU A 9 38.34 13.12 22.04
C GLU A 9 37.40 13.36 23.22
N ARG A 10 37.51 14.53 23.87
CA ARG A 10 36.64 14.93 24.99
C ARG A 10 35.23 15.27 24.50
N GLY A 11 35.12 15.95 23.36
CA GLY A 11 33.85 16.19 22.68
C GLY A 11 33.18 14.90 22.19
N TYR A 12 33.96 13.97 21.63
CA TYR A 12 33.47 12.67 21.19
C TYR A 12 32.99 11.80 22.36
N ALA A 13 33.76 11.71 23.45
CA ALA A 13 33.38 10.96 24.65
C ALA A 13 32.16 11.56 25.38
N ALA A 14 32.04 12.89 25.42
CA ALA A 14 30.87 13.57 25.96
C ALA A 14 29.61 13.30 25.11
N GLY A 15 29.73 13.34 23.78
CA GLY A 15 28.64 12.99 22.86
C GLY A 15 28.23 11.51 22.94
N TYR A 16 29.20 10.60 23.07
CA TYR A 16 28.96 9.16 23.19
C TYR A 16 28.30 8.82 24.54
N SER A 17 28.74 9.41 25.65
CA SER A 17 28.10 9.19 26.97
C SER A 17 26.72 9.85 27.08
N ALA A 18 26.47 10.97 26.39
CA ALA A 18 25.13 11.58 26.32
C ALA A 18 24.14 10.74 25.49
N ALA A 19 24.60 10.09 24.42
CA ALA A 19 23.79 9.18 23.60
C ALA A 19 23.51 7.82 24.29
N HIS A 20 24.39 7.38 25.19
CA HIS A 20 24.27 6.13 25.96
C HIS A 20 23.83 6.33 27.42
N ARG A 21 23.25 7.51 27.74
CA ARG A 21 22.65 7.78 29.05
C ARG A 21 21.47 6.82 29.32
N THR A 22 21.59 5.99 30.35
CA THR A 22 20.54 5.04 30.79
C THR A 22 19.51 5.68 31.73
N ASP A 23 19.69 6.96 32.07
CA ASP A 23 18.90 7.75 33.03
C ASP A 23 17.81 8.62 32.37
N VAL A 24 17.85 8.79 31.05
CA VAL A 24 16.72 9.36 30.30
C VAL A 24 15.77 8.23 29.96
N ARG A 25 14.58 8.23 30.57
CA ARG A 25 13.50 7.31 30.18
C ARG A 25 13.16 7.52 28.71
N ASP A 26 13.55 6.56 27.89
CA ASP A 26 13.10 6.48 26.51
C ASP A 26 11.61 6.09 26.52
N LEU A 27 10.75 7.07 26.22
CA LEU A 27 9.30 6.90 26.07
C LEU A 27 8.93 5.81 25.05
N THR A 28 9.84 5.47 24.12
CA THR A 28 9.62 4.40 23.13
C THR A 28 9.93 3.01 23.68
N THR A 29 10.81 2.90 24.67
CA THR A 29 11.06 1.65 25.41
C THR A 29 9.94 1.37 26.43
N ASP A 30 9.41 2.39 27.11
CA ASP A 30 8.29 2.26 28.06
C ASP A 30 6.92 2.05 27.38
N ARG A 31 6.71 2.63 26.19
CA ARG A 31 5.60 2.23 25.30
C ARG A 31 6.01 0.96 24.61
N GLY A 32 5.90 -0.16 25.33
CA GLY A 32 6.14 -1.51 24.82
C GLY A 32 5.74 -1.62 23.35
N MET A 33 6.72 -1.99 22.52
CA MET A 33 6.65 -2.16 21.08
C MET A 33 5.21 -2.33 20.62
N VAL A 34 4.63 -1.27 20.05
CA VAL A 34 3.23 -1.30 19.60
C VAL A 34 3.19 -2.35 18.51
N ALA A 35 2.73 -3.55 18.87
CA ALA A 35 2.52 -4.63 17.94
C ALA A 35 1.71 -4.05 16.77
N PRO A 36 2.07 -4.35 15.51
CA PRO A 36 1.35 -3.81 14.37
C PRO A 36 -0.13 -4.13 14.58
N VAL A 37 -0.93 -3.09 14.84
CA VAL A 37 -2.36 -3.24 15.09
C VAL A 37 -2.90 -4.03 13.93
N GLU A 38 -3.31 -5.28 14.18
CA GLU A 38 -3.84 -6.14 13.14
C GLU A 38 -4.99 -5.36 12.49
N LYS A 39 -4.80 -4.96 11.23
CA LYS A 39 -5.81 -4.19 10.50
C LYS A 39 -7.04 -5.08 10.46
N ALA A 40 -8.02 -4.78 11.32
CA ALA A 40 -9.27 -5.51 11.39
C ALA A 40 -9.79 -5.72 9.97
N GLN A 41 -9.79 -6.97 9.52
CA GLN A 41 -10.11 -7.28 8.14
C GLN A 41 -11.55 -6.86 7.89
N LYS A 42 -11.73 -5.80 7.08
CA LYS A 42 -13.07 -5.29 6.76
C LYS A 42 -13.89 -6.46 6.20
N PRO A 43 -15.12 -6.68 6.69
CA PRO A 43 -15.93 -7.81 6.26
C PRO A 43 -16.12 -7.77 4.74
N LYS A 44 -15.67 -8.83 4.05
CA LYS A 44 -15.76 -8.94 2.60
C LYS A 44 -17.21 -9.19 2.21
N ARG A 45 -17.88 -8.16 1.69
CA ARG A 45 -19.26 -8.26 1.21
C ARG A 45 -19.33 -9.26 0.05
N LYS A 46 -20.34 -10.13 0.07
CA LYS A 46 -20.66 -11.00 -1.08
C LYS A 46 -21.07 -10.11 -2.25
N ALA A 47 -20.58 -10.42 -3.45
CA ALA A 47 -20.95 -9.68 -4.65
C ALA A 47 -22.44 -9.85 -4.94
N SER A 48 -23.12 -8.76 -5.34
CA SER A 48 -24.54 -8.83 -5.70
C SER A 48 -24.75 -9.70 -6.94
N ALA A 49 -25.95 -10.26 -7.10
CA ALA A 49 -26.31 -11.06 -8.27
C ALA A 49 -26.08 -10.30 -9.59
N TYR A 50 -26.35 -8.98 -9.61
CA TYR A 50 -26.05 -8.13 -10.76
C TYR A 50 -24.55 -8.03 -11.05
N SER A 51 -23.70 -7.78 -10.04
CA SER A 51 -22.25 -7.68 -10.23
C SER A 51 -21.66 -8.98 -10.78
N ILE A 52 -22.17 -10.12 -10.34
CA ILE A 52 -21.76 -11.44 -10.86
C ILE A 52 -22.18 -11.60 -12.33
N ARG A 53 -23.44 -11.29 -12.67
CA ARG A 53 -23.94 -11.34 -14.06
C ARG A 53 -23.15 -10.40 -14.98
N TYR A 54 -22.95 -9.17 -14.56
CA TYR A 54 -22.16 -8.17 -15.29
C TYR A 54 -20.74 -8.66 -15.57
N GLY A 55 -20.03 -9.18 -14.55
CA GLY A 55 -18.68 -9.70 -14.72
C GLY A 55 -18.62 -10.86 -15.73
N LYS A 56 -19.60 -11.77 -15.71
CA LYS A 56 -19.71 -12.86 -16.68
C LYS A 56 -19.93 -12.35 -18.11
N MET A 57 -20.86 -11.41 -18.29
CA MET A 57 -21.15 -10.85 -19.62
C MET A 57 -19.97 -10.03 -20.15
N PHE A 58 -19.33 -9.22 -19.30
CA PHE A 58 -18.18 -8.42 -19.68
C PHE A 58 -17.02 -9.28 -20.20
N LYS A 59 -16.73 -10.42 -19.54
CA LYS A 59 -15.72 -11.38 -20.03
C LYS A 59 -16.05 -11.93 -21.42
N ARG A 60 -17.34 -12.14 -21.72
CA ARG A 60 -17.80 -12.60 -23.04
C ARG A 60 -17.68 -11.52 -24.13
N VAL A 61 -18.01 -10.27 -23.83
CA VAL A 61 -17.94 -9.18 -24.82
C VAL A 61 -16.54 -8.57 -24.97
N ALA A 62 -15.70 -8.62 -23.94
CA ALA A 62 -14.34 -8.06 -23.96
C ALA A 62 -13.50 -8.44 -25.20
N PRO A 63 -13.38 -9.74 -25.60
CA PRO A 63 -12.56 -10.10 -26.76
C PRO A 63 -13.05 -9.47 -28.07
N LYS A 64 -14.34 -9.15 -28.22
CA LYS A 64 -14.89 -8.49 -29.42
C LYS A 64 -14.40 -7.05 -29.60
N TYR A 65 -14.05 -6.38 -28.50
CA TYR A 65 -13.62 -4.98 -28.49
C TYR A 65 -12.12 -4.80 -28.24
N LYS A 66 -11.40 -5.91 -28.07
CA LYS A 66 -9.95 -5.93 -27.98
C LYS A 66 -9.35 -6.21 -29.35
N LEU A 67 -8.18 -5.63 -29.58
CA LEU A 67 -7.33 -5.91 -30.73
C LEU A 67 -6.61 -7.25 -30.50
N LYS A 68 -6.03 -7.81 -31.57
CA LYS A 68 -5.28 -9.08 -31.50
C LYS A 68 -4.06 -9.00 -30.55
N ASN A 69 -3.50 -7.81 -30.35
CA ASN A 69 -2.42 -7.55 -29.40
C ASN A 69 -2.89 -7.42 -27.93
N GLY A 70 -4.20 -7.58 -27.66
CA GLY A 70 -4.77 -7.48 -26.31
C GLY A 70 -5.10 -6.06 -25.85
N SER A 71 -4.67 -5.03 -26.58
CA SER A 71 -5.05 -3.64 -26.34
C SER A 71 -6.53 -3.42 -26.64
N TRP A 72 -7.13 -2.42 -26.01
CA TRP A 72 -8.49 -2.01 -26.36
C TRP A 72 -8.49 -1.27 -27.70
N ALA A 73 -9.47 -1.56 -28.56
CA ALA A 73 -9.73 -0.71 -29.71
C ALA A 73 -10.11 0.71 -29.25
N LYS A 74 -10.16 1.69 -30.17
CA LYS A 74 -10.64 3.05 -29.85
C LYS A 74 -12.01 2.98 -29.18
N ASP A 75 -12.11 3.54 -27.97
CA ASP A 75 -13.28 3.47 -27.09
C ASP A 75 -13.82 2.05 -26.82
N GLY A 76 -13.00 1.02 -27.02
CA GLY A 76 -13.38 -0.39 -26.94
C GLY A 76 -13.88 -0.77 -25.56
N PHE A 77 -13.22 -0.29 -24.50
CA PHE A 77 -13.65 -0.53 -23.12
C PHE A 77 -15.03 0.08 -22.83
N LYS A 78 -15.29 1.32 -23.28
CA LYS A 78 -16.59 1.99 -23.12
C LYS A 78 -17.69 1.21 -23.83
N ARG A 79 -17.45 0.80 -25.08
CA ARG A 79 -18.38 0.01 -25.89
C ARG A 79 -18.66 -1.36 -25.27
N ALA A 80 -17.63 -2.08 -24.83
CA ALA A 80 -17.75 -3.35 -24.13
C ALA A 80 -18.55 -3.20 -22.82
N GLY A 81 -18.29 -2.15 -22.05
CA GLY A 81 -18.99 -1.85 -20.82
C GLY A 81 -20.48 -1.53 -21.02
N LYS A 82 -20.84 -0.85 -22.12
CA LYS A 82 -22.23 -0.56 -22.50
C LYS A 82 -22.98 -1.84 -22.85
N GLU A 83 -22.39 -2.68 -23.72
CA GLU A 83 -23.00 -3.96 -24.09
C GLU A 83 -23.11 -4.93 -22.91
N ALA A 84 -22.09 -5.03 -22.06
CA ALA A 84 -22.14 -5.89 -20.88
C ALA A 84 -23.26 -5.48 -19.91
N ARG A 85 -23.47 -4.17 -19.71
CA ARG A 85 -24.59 -3.66 -18.89
C ARG A 85 -25.95 -3.97 -19.52
N ARG A 86 -26.08 -3.82 -20.84
CA ARG A 86 -27.30 -4.15 -21.57
C ARG A 86 -27.64 -5.64 -21.42
N LEU A 87 -26.65 -6.52 -21.58
CA LEU A 87 -26.81 -7.97 -21.44
C LEU A 87 -27.04 -8.41 -19.99
N ALA A 88 -26.48 -7.71 -19.00
CA ALA A 88 -26.66 -8.05 -17.59
C ALA A 88 -28.02 -7.62 -17.01
N LYS A 89 -28.68 -6.64 -17.66
CA LYS A 89 -30.04 -6.20 -17.32
C LYS A 89 -31.13 -7.09 -17.92
N LYS A 90 -30.83 -7.75 -19.04
CA LYS A 90 -31.69 -8.74 -19.66
C LYS A 90 -31.63 -10.06 -18.88
#